data_AF-A0A4Q3J8N8-F1
#
_entry.id   AF-A0A4Q3J8N8-F1
#
_cell.length_a   1.000
_cell.length_b   1.000
_cell.length_c   1.000
_cell.angle_alpha   90.00
_cell.angle_beta   90.00
_cell.angle_gamma   90.00
#
_symmetry.space_group_name_H-M   'P 1'
#
loop_
_entity.id
_entity.type
_entity.pdbx_description
1 polymer ?
#
loop_
_entity_poly.entity_id
_entity_poly.type
_entity_poly.pdbx_seq_one_letter_code
_entity_poly.pdbx_strand_id
1 'polypeptide(L)'
;MRRDGSVEAYVLRGAVRAPNGDQAGPGERLALTPDGKVQRRPEVAWEDWTGGLATADASAQPAPFGVGTVGARSPGATGQPRFALAIQKLEVRVKIDHDLAITEVDQVFFNPSSETVEGIYGFRTPLDASLHRFGTDRDGALVWGRVKEKQAAAAQYQANVYEGSKEDPALLEWMAPGVYQARLYPIAPGGSRRVVTRYAEWLHRQGPKSERRVYTYPMAAEGAEASVPRIEELTITLDLAQAGAKDVRVGMAGQRDGHRVTIRAWDVLPRADFAAELFDDGAPVATAYRAPHALELDTIEHDRRAQAVAEARGETDYVMLPVRPAMAGEPAGGLDLAIVLDTSAATDASALAAARATTGALLAHLGPDDRAAVWASDATLRPVAERSG
;
A
#
# COMPACT_ATOMS: atom_id res chain seq x y z
N MET A 1 18.67 -14.97 13.99
CA MET A 1 18.47 -15.40 15.38
C MET A 1 18.42 -14.14 16.22
N ARG A 2 17.30 -13.88 16.90
CA ARG A 2 17.14 -12.71 17.75
C ARG A 2 17.80 -12.96 19.11
N ARG A 3 18.03 -11.89 19.88
CA ARG A 3 18.66 -11.95 21.21
C ARG A 3 17.88 -12.81 22.22
N ASP A 4 16.59 -13.06 21.97
CA ASP A 4 15.71 -13.92 22.77
C ASP A 4 15.79 -15.41 22.38
N GLY A 5 16.64 -15.80 21.43
CA GLY A 5 16.76 -17.18 20.95
C GLY A 5 15.73 -17.57 19.89
N SER A 6 14.80 -16.67 19.52
CA SER A 6 13.86 -16.92 18.42
C SER A 6 14.56 -16.83 17.06
N VAL A 7 14.06 -17.61 16.10
CA VAL A 7 14.48 -17.56 14.70
C VAL A 7 13.30 -17.13 13.87
N GLU A 8 13.43 -15.99 13.20
CA GLU A 8 12.48 -15.57 12.17
C GLU A 8 13.14 -15.64 10.79
N ALA A 9 12.37 -16.13 9.82
CA ALA A 9 12.74 -16.15 8.42
C ALA A 9 11.56 -15.63 7.59
N TYR A 10 11.79 -14.54 6.85
CA TYR A 10 10.89 -14.11 5.78
C TYR A 10 11.28 -14.83 4.50
N VAL A 11 10.31 -15.43 3.83
CA VAL A 11 10.51 -16.14 2.57
C VAL A 11 10.18 -15.18 1.45
N LEU A 12 11.20 -14.58 0.83
CA LEU A 12 10.99 -13.85 -0.41
C LEU A 12 10.65 -14.85 -1.53
N ARG A 13 11.51 -15.84 -1.77
CA ARG A 13 11.35 -16.84 -2.83
C ARG A 13 11.67 -18.24 -2.32
N GLY A 14 10.98 -19.25 -2.84
CA GLY A 14 11.20 -20.66 -2.50
C GLY A 14 10.37 -21.07 -1.30
N ALA A 15 10.96 -21.80 -0.35
CA ALA A 15 10.27 -22.16 0.88
C ALA A 15 11.26 -22.39 2.03
N VAL A 16 10.80 -22.10 3.25
CA VAL A 16 11.49 -22.47 4.49
C VAL A 16 10.66 -23.54 5.19
N ARG A 17 11.32 -24.61 5.65
CA ARG A 17 10.69 -25.70 6.40
C ARG A 17 11.21 -25.73 7.83
N ALA A 18 10.30 -25.76 8.78
CA ALA A 18 10.60 -25.93 10.19
C ALA A 18 10.78 -27.42 10.57
N PRO A 19 11.45 -27.73 11.70
CA PRO A 19 11.69 -29.10 12.13
C PRO A 19 10.42 -29.93 12.36
N ASN A 20 9.30 -29.29 12.70
CA ASN A 20 7.99 -29.94 12.88
C ASN A 20 7.27 -30.25 11.56
N GLY A 21 7.85 -29.89 10.42
CA GLY A 21 7.28 -30.10 9.08
C GLY A 21 6.51 -28.91 8.51
N ASP A 22 6.25 -27.86 9.30
CA ASP A 22 5.58 -26.65 8.80
C ASP A 22 6.44 -25.94 7.75
N GLN A 23 5.78 -25.37 6.74
CA GLN A 23 6.44 -24.72 5.62
C GLN A 23 5.85 -23.33 5.39
N ALA A 24 6.75 -22.35 5.20
CA ALA A 24 6.42 -21.03 4.71
C ALA A 24 6.88 -20.91 3.24
N GLY A 25 6.00 -20.37 2.40
CA GLY A 25 6.24 -20.06 0.99
C GLY A 25 6.45 -18.56 0.76
N PRO A 26 6.58 -18.12 -0.50
CA PRO A 26 6.85 -16.73 -0.83
C PRO A 26 5.84 -15.74 -0.22
N GLY A 27 6.35 -14.65 0.34
CA GLY A 27 5.54 -13.65 1.02
C GLY A 27 5.09 -14.06 2.42
N GLU A 28 5.53 -15.19 2.96
CA GLU A 28 5.23 -15.63 4.32
C GLU A 28 6.45 -15.52 5.23
N ARG A 29 6.20 -15.29 6.52
CA ARG A 29 7.19 -15.34 7.59
C ARG A 29 6.97 -16.57 8.44
N LEU A 30 8.07 -17.24 8.78
CA LEU A 30 8.11 -18.34 9.73
C LEU A 30 8.90 -17.90 10.97
N ALA A 31 8.26 -17.94 12.13
CA ALA A 31 8.86 -17.67 13.43
C ALA A 31 8.92 -18.97 14.25
N LEU A 32 10.13 -19.36 14.65
CA LEU A 32 10.39 -20.43 15.60
C LEU A 32 10.73 -19.79 16.94
N THR A 33 9.87 -19.99 17.93
CA THR A 33 10.11 -19.53 19.29
C THR A 33 11.04 -20.48 20.05
N PRO A 34 11.69 -20.04 21.15
CA PRO A 34 12.60 -20.89 21.92
C PRO A 34 11.94 -22.14 22.51
N ASP A 35 10.62 -22.13 22.75
CA ASP A 35 9.82 -23.28 23.19
C ASP A 35 9.46 -24.25 22.04
N GLY A 36 10.01 -24.05 20.84
CA GLY A 36 9.82 -24.93 19.69
C GLY A 36 8.50 -24.76 18.96
N LYS A 37 7.69 -23.74 19.29
CA LYS A 37 6.46 -23.43 18.56
C LYS A 37 6.80 -22.74 17.25
N VAL A 38 6.13 -23.17 16.20
CA VAL A 38 6.23 -22.56 14.88
C VAL A 38 4.99 -21.71 14.66
N GLN A 39 5.20 -20.45 14.28
CA GLN A 39 4.14 -19.57 13.84
C GLN A 39 4.43 -19.17 12.40
N ARG A 40 3.46 -19.42 11.52
CA ARG A 40 3.46 -18.94 10.15
C ARG A 40 2.49 -17.77 10.04
N ARG A 41 2.94 -16.68 9.43
CA ARG A 41 2.08 -15.52 9.15
C ARG A 41 2.38 -15.00 7.75
N PRO A 42 1.38 -14.57 6.98
CA PRO A 42 1.66 -13.82 5.75
C PRO A 42 2.37 -12.51 6.12
N GLU A 43 3.33 -12.10 5.31
CA GLU A 43 3.85 -10.74 5.34
C GLU A 43 2.85 -9.89 4.54
N VAL A 44 2.22 -8.97 5.25
CA VAL A 44 1.26 -8.03 4.71
C VAL A 44 1.80 -6.62 4.91
N ALA A 45 1.72 -5.78 3.88
CA ALA A 45 2.12 -4.38 3.94
C ALA A 45 1.21 -3.56 4.89
N TRP A 46 0.09 -4.14 5.32
CA TRP A 46 -0.97 -3.48 6.07
C TRP A 46 -1.32 -4.25 7.33
N GLU A 47 -1.23 -3.60 8.49
CA GLU A 47 -1.94 -4.03 9.69
C GLU A 47 -3.29 -3.29 9.75
N ASP A 48 -4.40 -4.01 9.57
CA ASP A 48 -5.73 -3.44 9.82
C ASP A 48 -6.01 -3.38 11.32
N TRP A 49 -5.54 -2.29 11.95
CA TRP A 49 -5.79 -2.02 13.36
C TRP A 49 -7.29 -1.87 13.70
N THR A 50 -8.16 -1.67 12.70
CA THR A 50 -9.61 -1.55 12.90
C THR A 50 -10.34 -2.89 12.93
N GLY A 51 -9.66 -4.01 12.64
CA GLY A 51 -10.26 -5.36 12.67
C GLY A 51 -11.48 -5.50 11.76
N GLY A 52 -11.53 -4.80 10.63
CA GLY A 52 -12.65 -4.79 9.68
C GLY A 52 -13.74 -3.74 9.98
N LEU A 53 -13.60 -2.92 11.02
CA LEU A 53 -14.62 -1.93 11.41
C LEU A 53 -14.74 -0.71 10.48
N ALA A 54 -13.82 -0.55 9.52
CA ALA A 54 -13.92 0.47 8.48
C ALA A 54 -15.06 0.22 7.47
N THR A 55 -15.70 -0.96 7.52
CA THR A 55 -16.86 -1.33 6.73
C THR A 55 -18.07 -1.57 7.63
N ALA A 56 -19.21 -0.93 7.32
CA ALA A 56 -20.44 -1.01 8.12
C ALA A 56 -21.19 -2.37 8.04
N ASP A 57 -20.60 -3.39 7.41
CA ASP A 57 -21.19 -4.72 7.23
C ASP A 57 -20.44 -5.73 8.11
N ALA A 58 -21.13 -6.30 9.10
CA ALA A 58 -20.59 -7.27 10.06
C ALA A 58 -20.21 -8.64 9.43
N SER A 59 -20.51 -8.84 8.14
CA SER A 59 -20.10 -10.01 7.35
C SER A 59 -19.19 -9.64 6.17
N ALA A 60 -18.81 -8.36 6.01
CA ALA A 60 -17.91 -7.89 4.94
C ALA A 60 -16.45 -8.18 5.30
N GLN A 61 -16.06 -9.40 4.98
CA GLN A 61 -14.80 -9.75 4.33
C GLN A 61 -14.12 -8.55 3.59
N PRO A 62 -12.78 -8.49 3.57
CA PRO A 62 -11.91 -7.98 4.63
C PRO A 62 -11.49 -6.52 4.32
N ALA A 63 -10.68 -5.89 5.17
CA ALA A 63 -10.18 -4.52 4.97
C ALA A 63 -9.68 -4.33 3.52
N PRO A 64 -9.95 -3.19 2.85
CA PRO A 64 -9.67 -3.07 1.43
C PRO A 64 -8.20 -3.39 1.15
N PHE A 65 -7.98 -4.44 0.37
CA PHE A 65 -6.66 -4.85 -0.05
C PHE A 65 -6.14 -3.88 -1.11
N GLY A 66 -4.83 -3.78 -1.28
CA GLY A 66 -4.29 -3.09 -2.44
C GLY A 66 -4.64 -3.75 -3.76
N VAL A 67 -5.06 -5.02 -3.73
CA VAL A 67 -5.57 -5.71 -4.92
C VAL A 67 -6.84 -5.07 -5.47
N GLY A 68 -7.64 -4.38 -4.67
CA GLY A 68 -8.97 -3.89 -5.07
C GLY A 68 -10.03 -4.98 -5.12
N THR A 69 -11.18 -4.75 -4.46
CA THR A 69 -12.29 -5.71 -4.38
C THR A 69 -13.62 -5.07 -4.74
N VAL A 70 -14.60 -5.87 -5.21
CA VAL A 70 -15.96 -5.40 -5.45
C VAL A 70 -16.95 -6.20 -4.62
N GLY A 71 -17.60 -5.53 -3.67
CA GLY A 71 -18.76 -6.07 -2.95
C GLY A 71 -20.06 -5.76 -3.70
N ALA A 72 -20.75 -6.77 -4.21
CA ALA A 72 -21.95 -6.64 -5.01
C ALA A 72 -23.23 -7.07 -4.29
N ARG A 73 -24.37 -6.47 -4.67
CA ARG A 73 -25.72 -6.89 -4.26
C ARG A 73 -26.76 -6.42 -5.27
N SER A 74 -27.97 -6.96 -5.21
CA SER A 74 -29.08 -6.49 -6.05
C SER A 74 -29.45 -5.02 -5.72
N PRO A 75 -29.78 -4.19 -6.72
CA PRO A 75 -30.13 -2.79 -6.51
C PRO A 75 -31.32 -2.63 -5.55
N GLY A 76 -31.24 -1.70 -4.60
CA GLY A 76 -32.31 -1.45 -3.63
C GLY A 76 -32.37 -2.44 -2.44
N ALA A 77 -31.58 -3.52 -2.45
CA ALA A 77 -31.46 -4.47 -1.34
C ALA A 77 -30.60 -3.90 -0.18
N THR A 78 -30.98 -2.73 0.33
CA THR A 78 -30.26 -2.04 1.39
C THR A 78 -30.28 -2.86 2.68
N GLY A 79 -29.13 -3.05 3.31
CA GLY A 79 -28.98 -3.85 4.54
C GLY A 79 -28.78 -5.35 4.31
N GLN A 80 -28.82 -5.83 3.07
CA GLN A 80 -28.39 -7.19 2.75
C GLN A 80 -26.86 -7.26 2.58
N PRO A 81 -26.22 -8.37 3.01
CA PRO A 81 -24.80 -8.60 2.81
C PRO A 81 -24.40 -8.52 1.34
N ARG A 82 -23.28 -7.86 1.06
CA ARG A 82 -22.64 -7.90 -0.25
C ARG A 82 -21.86 -9.19 -0.43
N PHE A 83 -21.84 -9.73 -1.64
CA PHE A 83 -20.95 -10.84 -2.01
C PHE A 83 -19.78 -10.31 -2.85
N ALA A 84 -18.59 -10.92 -2.70
CA ALA A 84 -17.43 -10.52 -3.48
C ALA A 84 -17.55 -10.98 -4.94
N LEU A 85 -17.25 -10.10 -5.88
CA LEU A 85 -17.08 -10.48 -7.29
C LEU A 85 -15.70 -11.11 -7.51
N ALA A 86 -15.65 -12.12 -8.38
CA ALA A 86 -14.39 -12.72 -8.81
C ALA A 86 -13.62 -11.76 -9.72
N ILE A 87 -12.28 -11.81 -9.64
CA ILE A 87 -11.39 -11.04 -10.50
C ILE A 87 -11.02 -11.94 -11.67
N GLN A 88 -11.66 -11.76 -12.83
CA GLN A 88 -11.32 -12.50 -14.05
C GLN A 88 -9.90 -12.17 -14.51
N LYS A 89 -9.53 -10.89 -14.46
CA LYS A 89 -8.21 -10.44 -14.87
C LYS A 89 -7.68 -9.41 -13.90
N LEU A 90 -6.43 -9.58 -13.48
CA LEU A 90 -5.65 -8.61 -12.73
C LEU A 90 -4.31 -8.41 -13.45
N GLU A 91 -4.13 -7.24 -14.04
CA GLU A 91 -2.88 -6.84 -14.68
C GLU A 91 -2.26 -5.66 -13.94
N VAL A 92 -1.08 -5.90 -13.36
CA VAL A 92 -0.31 -4.91 -12.61
C VAL A 92 0.91 -4.54 -13.42
N ARG A 93 0.99 -3.29 -13.87
CA ARG A 93 2.12 -2.74 -14.63
C ARG A 93 2.87 -1.76 -13.75
N VAL A 94 4.12 -2.08 -13.45
CA VAL A 94 4.99 -1.29 -12.58
C VAL A 94 6.15 -0.77 -13.41
N LYS A 95 6.31 0.55 -13.47
CA LYS A 95 7.52 1.18 -14.01
C LYS A 95 8.33 1.74 -12.85
N ILE A 96 9.59 1.33 -12.73
CA ILE A 96 10.51 1.87 -11.73
C ILE A 96 11.55 2.72 -12.44
N ASP A 97 11.52 4.03 -12.17
CA ASP A 97 12.49 5.01 -12.63
C ASP A 97 13.28 5.50 -11.42
N HIS A 98 14.53 5.05 -11.32
CA HIS A 98 15.36 5.18 -10.13
C HIS A 98 14.57 4.74 -8.89
N ASP A 99 14.13 5.68 -8.07
CA ASP A 99 13.45 5.41 -6.80
C ASP A 99 11.95 5.70 -6.86
N LEU A 100 11.42 6.15 -8.00
CA LEU A 100 9.99 6.33 -8.23
C LEU A 100 9.39 5.07 -8.85
N ALA A 101 8.42 4.46 -8.16
CA ALA A 101 7.59 3.40 -8.72
C ALA A 101 6.25 3.99 -9.15
N ILE A 102 5.85 3.73 -10.39
CA ILE A 102 4.52 4.05 -10.93
C ILE A 102 3.82 2.74 -11.20
N THR A 103 2.72 2.50 -10.49
CA THR A 103 1.93 1.28 -10.59
C THR A 103 0.58 1.60 -11.22
N GLU A 104 0.27 0.89 -12.30
CA GLU A 104 -1.04 0.84 -12.91
C GLU A 104 -1.66 -0.54 -12.70
N VAL A 105 -2.87 -0.57 -12.15
CA VAL A 105 -3.62 -1.79 -11.88
C VAL A 105 -4.85 -1.78 -12.78
N ASP A 106 -5.02 -2.83 -13.56
CA ASP A 106 -6.11 -3.01 -14.52
C ASP A 106 -6.85 -4.31 -14.19
N GLN A 107 -8.08 -4.17 -13.74
CA GLN A 107 -8.87 -5.24 -13.14
C GLN A 107 -10.16 -5.45 -13.89
N VAL A 108 -10.57 -6.70 -14.07
CA VAL A 108 -11.89 -7.07 -14.61
C VAL A 108 -12.62 -7.91 -13.57
N PHE A 109 -13.74 -7.40 -13.08
CA PHE A 109 -14.63 -8.07 -12.14
C PHE A 109 -15.82 -8.68 -12.86
N PHE A 110 -16.18 -9.92 -12.53
CA PHE A 110 -17.29 -10.64 -13.16
C PHE A 110 -18.47 -10.80 -12.21
N ASN A 111 -19.69 -10.61 -12.75
CA ASN A 111 -20.92 -10.91 -12.04
C ASN A 111 -21.41 -12.33 -12.37
N PRO A 112 -21.27 -13.30 -11.46
CA PRO A 112 -21.75 -14.66 -11.66
C PRO A 112 -23.25 -14.82 -11.45
N SER A 113 -23.96 -13.80 -10.95
CA SER A 113 -25.39 -13.91 -10.68
C SER A 113 -26.25 -13.79 -11.94
N SER A 114 -27.50 -14.26 -11.86
CA SER A 114 -28.52 -14.10 -12.89
C SER A 114 -29.20 -12.72 -12.88
N GLU A 115 -28.79 -11.82 -11.97
CA GLU A 115 -29.39 -10.50 -11.79
C GLU A 115 -28.39 -9.37 -12.09
N THR A 116 -28.92 -8.19 -12.41
CA THR A 116 -28.08 -6.99 -12.45
C THR A 116 -27.77 -6.57 -11.02
N VAL A 117 -26.50 -6.31 -10.71
CA VAL A 117 -26.05 -5.92 -9.37
C VAL A 117 -25.43 -4.53 -9.35
N GLU A 118 -25.43 -3.91 -8.17
CA GLU A 118 -24.61 -2.76 -7.83
C GLU A 118 -23.39 -3.20 -7.04
N GLY A 119 -22.20 -2.71 -7.41
CA GLY A 119 -20.93 -3.00 -6.76
C GLY A 119 -20.36 -1.80 -6.03
N ILE A 120 -19.67 -2.06 -4.91
CA ILE A 120 -18.76 -1.10 -4.28
C ILE A 120 -17.35 -1.61 -4.51
N TYR A 121 -16.60 -0.88 -5.35
CA TYR A 121 -15.17 -1.08 -5.52
C TYR A 121 -14.42 -0.38 -4.39
N GLY A 122 -13.50 -1.09 -3.73
CA GLY A 122 -12.62 -0.51 -2.72
C GLY A 122 -11.20 -1.03 -2.89
N PHE A 123 -10.20 -0.14 -2.78
CA PHE A 123 -8.78 -0.52 -2.83
C PHE A 123 -7.94 0.36 -1.91
N ARG A 124 -6.74 -0.13 -1.58
CA ARG A 124 -5.72 0.63 -0.85
C ARG A 124 -4.46 0.89 -1.66
N THR A 125 -3.96 2.12 -1.61
CA THR A 125 -2.60 2.44 -2.06
C THR A 125 -1.66 2.44 -0.86
N PRO A 126 -0.35 2.20 -1.05
CA PRO A 126 0.67 2.44 -0.01
C PRO A 126 0.48 3.81 0.68
N LEU A 127 0.86 3.93 1.97
CA LEU A 127 0.59 5.15 2.76
C LEU A 127 1.17 6.40 2.12
N ASP A 128 2.38 6.27 1.59
CA ASP A 128 3.13 7.36 0.95
C ASP A 128 2.89 7.40 -0.57
N ALA A 129 1.93 6.64 -1.09
CA ALA A 129 1.57 6.66 -2.49
C ALA A 129 0.58 7.77 -2.80
N SER A 130 0.80 8.45 -3.92
CA SER A 130 -0.14 9.39 -4.50
C SER A 130 -0.97 8.72 -5.58
N LEU A 131 -2.30 8.78 -5.47
CA LEU A 131 -3.19 8.31 -6.52
C LEU A 131 -3.22 9.34 -7.66
N HIS A 132 -2.84 8.91 -8.87
CA HIS A 132 -2.81 9.76 -10.05
C HIS A 132 -4.08 9.65 -10.87
N ARG A 133 -4.57 8.43 -11.12
CA ARG A 133 -5.71 8.18 -12.00
C ARG A 133 -6.59 7.06 -11.50
N PHE A 134 -7.87 7.17 -11.81
CA PHE A 134 -8.89 6.15 -11.64
C PHE A 134 -9.81 6.19 -12.85
N GLY A 135 -10.22 5.05 -13.37
CA GLY A 135 -11.19 4.96 -14.44
C GLY A 135 -11.94 3.64 -14.42
N THR A 136 -13.13 3.65 -15.00
CA THR A 136 -13.98 2.46 -15.14
C THR A 136 -14.47 2.33 -16.57
N ASP A 137 -14.81 1.12 -17.00
CA ASP A 137 -15.46 0.94 -18.30
C ASP A 137 -16.87 1.54 -18.33
N ARG A 138 -17.24 2.02 -19.50
CA ARG A 138 -18.59 2.46 -19.85
C ARG A 138 -18.79 2.29 -21.34
N ASP A 139 -19.83 1.54 -21.72
CA ASP A 139 -20.17 1.27 -23.12
C ASP A 139 -18.98 0.73 -23.94
N GLY A 140 -18.10 -0.06 -23.29
CA GLY A 140 -16.90 -0.63 -23.89
C GLY A 140 -15.67 0.28 -23.94
N ALA A 141 -15.77 1.53 -23.50
CA ALA A 141 -14.66 2.49 -23.42
C ALA A 141 -14.24 2.77 -21.96
N LEU A 142 -12.96 3.04 -21.72
CA LEU A 142 -12.47 3.45 -20.40
C LEU A 142 -12.77 4.94 -20.18
N VAL A 143 -13.48 5.25 -19.08
CA VAL A 143 -13.79 6.62 -18.67
C VAL A 143 -13.04 6.94 -17.39
N TRP A 144 -12.23 8.00 -17.41
CA TRP A 144 -11.47 8.46 -16.26
C TRP A 144 -12.38 9.23 -15.28
N GLY A 145 -12.30 8.85 -14.02
CA GLY A 145 -12.98 9.47 -12.90
C GLY A 145 -12.23 10.67 -12.33
N ARG A 146 -12.97 11.55 -11.64
CA ARG A 146 -12.41 12.64 -10.83
C ARG A 146 -12.35 12.18 -9.37
N VAL A 147 -11.24 12.42 -8.68
CA VAL A 147 -11.14 12.18 -7.24
C VAL A 147 -11.87 13.33 -6.53
N LYS A 148 -12.83 13.03 -5.66
CA LYS A 148 -13.46 14.02 -4.80
C LYS A 148 -13.31 13.64 -3.34
N GLU A 149 -13.01 14.63 -2.50
CA GLU A 149 -13.03 14.46 -1.06
C GLU A 149 -14.45 14.22 -0.54
N LYS A 150 -14.57 13.37 0.49
CA LYS A 150 -15.84 12.86 1.04
C LYS A 150 -16.88 13.95 1.35
N GLN A 151 -16.47 15.12 1.86
CA GLN A 151 -17.38 16.20 2.23
C GLN A 151 -17.99 16.91 1.01
N ALA A 152 -17.23 17.05 -0.08
CA ALA A 152 -17.74 17.59 -1.34
C ALA A 152 -18.57 16.56 -2.13
N ALA A 153 -18.26 15.27 -1.98
CA ALA A 153 -18.98 14.18 -2.64
C ALA A 153 -20.39 13.98 -2.06
N ALA A 154 -20.55 13.93 -0.73
CA ALA A 154 -21.82 13.59 -0.09
C ALA A 154 -22.93 14.65 -0.32
N ALA A 155 -22.58 15.94 -0.36
CA ALA A 155 -23.54 17.03 -0.52
C ALA A 155 -24.13 17.10 -1.94
N GLN A 156 -23.34 16.80 -2.98
CA GLN A 156 -23.82 16.75 -4.36
C GLN A 156 -24.62 15.46 -4.64
N TYR A 157 -24.27 14.36 -3.96
CA TYR A 157 -24.90 13.05 -4.15
C TYR A 157 -26.33 12.98 -3.59
N GLN A 158 -26.60 13.61 -2.44
CA GLN A 158 -27.95 13.67 -1.88
C GLN A 158 -28.91 14.53 -2.71
N ALA A 159 -28.39 15.47 -3.51
CA ALA A 159 -29.21 16.33 -4.34
C ALA A 159 -29.64 15.69 -5.66
N ASN A 160 -28.89 14.70 -6.21
CA ASN A 160 -29.02 14.35 -7.63
C ASN A 160 -29.30 12.87 -7.99
N VAL A 161 -29.40 11.90 -7.07
CA VAL A 161 -29.62 10.48 -7.50
C VAL A 161 -30.51 9.67 -6.55
N TYR A 162 -31.82 9.92 -6.60
CA TYR A 162 -32.82 8.85 -6.66
C TYR A 162 -33.30 8.83 -8.12
N GLU A 163 -33.25 7.68 -8.78
CA GLU A 163 -33.48 7.46 -10.23
C GLU A 163 -32.25 7.66 -11.12
N GLY A 164 -31.44 6.60 -11.26
CA GLY A 164 -30.88 6.20 -12.56
C GLY A 164 -30.11 7.24 -13.38
N SER A 165 -29.40 8.19 -12.75
CA SER A 165 -28.56 9.13 -13.50
C SER A 165 -27.48 8.36 -14.24
N LYS A 166 -27.67 8.26 -15.55
CA LYS A 166 -26.70 7.69 -16.49
C LYS A 166 -25.49 8.61 -16.66
N GLU A 167 -25.42 9.78 -16.04
CA GLU A 167 -24.45 10.81 -16.45
C GLU A 167 -23.28 11.04 -15.49
N ASP A 168 -23.27 10.46 -14.30
CA ASP A 168 -22.20 10.76 -13.35
C ASP A 168 -20.91 9.98 -13.71
N PRO A 169 -19.81 10.64 -14.12
CA PRO A 169 -18.54 9.99 -14.38
C PRO A 169 -18.08 9.23 -13.13
N ALA A 170 -17.38 8.10 -13.33
CA ALA A 170 -16.93 7.21 -12.26
C ALA A 170 -16.32 7.98 -11.08
N LEU A 171 -17.10 8.16 -10.01
CA LEU A 171 -16.68 9.00 -8.89
C LEU A 171 -15.86 8.14 -7.93
N LEU A 172 -14.61 8.54 -7.72
CA LEU A 172 -13.79 7.97 -6.66
C LEU A 172 -13.87 8.83 -5.41
N GLU A 173 -14.34 8.21 -4.33
CA GLU A 173 -14.43 8.79 -3.00
C GLU A 173 -13.16 8.47 -2.22
N TRP A 174 -12.51 9.50 -1.68
CA TRP A 174 -11.43 9.35 -0.72
C TRP A 174 -12.00 9.15 0.69
N MET A 175 -11.73 7.99 1.30
CA MET A 175 -12.34 7.59 2.57
C MET A 175 -11.43 7.85 3.77
N ALA A 176 -10.14 7.58 3.61
CA ALA A 176 -9.06 7.75 4.58
C ALA A 176 -7.71 7.74 3.84
N PRO A 177 -6.59 8.14 4.44
CA PRO A 177 -5.27 8.07 3.81
C PRO A 177 -5.01 6.70 3.16
N GLY A 178 -4.73 6.69 1.87
CA GLY A 178 -4.52 5.47 1.09
C GLY A 178 -5.76 4.60 0.83
N VAL A 179 -6.96 4.97 1.28
CA VAL A 179 -8.21 4.19 1.10
C VAL A 179 -9.19 4.91 0.19
N TYR A 180 -9.58 4.23 -0.89
CA TYR A 180 -10.48 4.79 -1.90
C TYR A 180 -11.64 3.85 -2.22
N GLN A 181 -12.76 4.44 -2.59
CA GLN A 181 -13.99 3.70 -2.91
C GLN A 181 -14.69 4.28 -4.15
N ALA A 182 -15.24 3.43 -5.00
CA ALA A 182 -16.10 3.84 -6.10
C ALA A 182 -17.35 2.95 -6.20
N ARG A 183 -18.45 3.52 -6.69
CA ARG A 183 -19.66 2.76 -7.00
C ARG A 183 -19.62 2.27 -8.44
N LEU A 184 -19.87 0.99 -8.64
CA LEU A 184 -19.96 0.35 -9.95
C LEU A 184 -21.41 -0.06 -10.21
N TYR A 185 -22.09 0.65 -11.09
CA TYR A 185 -23.47 0.32 -11.49
C TYR A 185 -23.73 0.71 -12.94
N PRO A 186 -24.55 -0.05 -13.69
CA PRO A 186 -24.98 -1.41 -13.40
C PRO A 186 -23.90 -2.45 -13.71
N ILE A 187 -23.96 -3.64 -13.10
CA ILE A 187 -23.18 -4.82 -13.52
C ILE A 187 -24.17 -5.90 -13.98
N ALA A 188 -24.29 -6.12 -15.28
CA ALA A 188 -25.28 -7.01 -15.87
C ALA A 188 -25.07 -8.49 -15.46
N PRO A 189 -26.10 -9.36 -15.55
CA PRO A 189 -25.96 -10.80 -15.35
C PRO A 189 -24.92 -11.39 -16.30
N GLY A 190 -23.94 -12.13 -15.79
CA GLY A 190 -22.83 -12.65 -16.60
C GLY A 190 -21.98 -11.55 -17.27
N GLY A 191 -22.16 -10.29 -16.88
CA GLY A 191 -21.39 -9.16 -17.36
C GLY A 191 -20.14 -8.94 -16.52
N SER A 192 -19.28 -8.04 -16.98
CA SER A 192 -18.08 -7.64 -16.26
C SER A 192 -17.96 -6.12 -16.13
N ARG A 193 -17.14 -5.68 -15.18
CA ARG A 193 -16.69 -4.29 -15.03
C ARG A 193 -15.18 -4.24 -14.95
N ARG A 194 -14.59 -3.34 -15.73
CA ARG A 194 -13.17 -3.04 -15.73
C ARG A 194 -12.90 -1.78 -14.92
N VAL A 195 -11.91 -1.86 -14.04
CA VAL A 195 -11.44 -0.75 -13.22
C VAL A 195 -9.95 -0.59 -13.45
N VAL A 196 -9.50 0.65 -13.66
CA VAL A 196 -8.09 0.98 -13.85
C VAL A 196 -7.69 2.04 -12.83
N THR A 197 -6.67 1.76 -12.03
CA THR A 197 -6.06 2.72 -11.10
C THR A 197 -4.60 2.94 -11.47
N ARG A 198 -4.08 4.14 -11.21
CA ARG A 198 -2.66 4.44 -11.30
C ARG A 198 -2.23 5.25 -10.10
N TYR A 199 -1.21 4.80 -9.40
CA TYR A 199 -0.60 5.52 -8.29
C TYR A 199 0.93 5.51 -8.41
N ALA A 200 1.59 6.42 -7.71
CA ALA A 200 3.04 6.46 -7.64
C ALA A 200 3.51 6.51 -6.19
N GLU A 201 4.65 5.87 -5.91
CA GLU A 201 5.28 5.86 -4.60
C GLU A 201 6.81 5.99 -4.73
N TRP A 202 7.43 6.58 -3.72
CA TRP A 202 8.89 6.62 -3.62
C TRP A 202 9.39 5.40 -2.85
N LEU A 203 10.19 4.58 -3.51
CA LEU A 203 10.83 3.43 -2.88
C LEU A 203 11.93 3.88 -1.94
N HIS A 204 11.82 3.49 -0.68
CA HIS A 204 12.86 3.73 0.30
C HIS A 204 14.06 2.83 0.05
N ARG A 205 15.24 3.44 0.15
CA ARG A 205 16.51 2.73 0.12
C ARG A 205 16.85 2.20 1.51
N GLN A 206 17.38 1.00 1.54
CA GLN A 206 17.73 0.23 2.72
C GLN A 206 19.15 -0.34 2.56
N GLY A 207 19.72 -0.78 3.67
CA GLY A 207 21.07 -1.34 3.73
C GLY A 207 22.13 -0.28 4.05
N PRO A 208 23.33 -0.70 4.47
CA PRO A 208 24.39 0.21 4.92
C PRO A 208 24.83 1.23 3.87
N LYS A 209 24.64 0.92 2.58
CA LYS A 209 24.99 1.80 1.45
C LYS A 209 23.75 2.35 0.74
N SER A 210 22.54 2.17 1.31
CA SER A 210 21.28 2.49 0.63
C SER A 210 21.14 1.77 -0.72
N GLU A 211 21.65 0.55 -0.81
CA GLU A 211 21.80 -0.25 -2.02
C GLU A 211 20.58 -1.12 -2.37
N ARG A 212 19.65 -1.26 -1.43
CA ARG A 212 18.46 -2.11 -1.59
C ARG A 212 17.20 -1.28 -1.63
N ARG A 213 16.28 -1.60 -2.54
CA ARG A 213 14.90 -1.08 -2.57
C ARG A 213 13.94 -2.25 -2.57
N VAL A 214 12.77 -2.06 -1.98
CA VAL A 214 11.70 -3.06 -1.97
C VAL A 214 10.45 -2.42 -2.53
N TYR A 215 9.94 -2.96 -3.64
CA TYR A 215 8.60 -2.65 -4.14
C TYR A 215 7.64 -3.73 -3.66
N THR A 216 6.47 -3.31 -3.16
CA THR A 216 5.43 -4.22 -2.69
C THR A 216 4.12 -3.87 -3.36
N TYR A 217 3.50 -4.83 -4.05
CA TYR A 217 2.12 -4.71 -4.49
C TYR A 217 1.22 -5.36 -3.43
N PRO A 218 0.36 -4.57 -2.75
CA PRO A 218 -0.37 -5.04 -1.57
C PRO A 218 -1.57 -5.91 -1.96
N MET A 219 -1.34 -7.14 -2.41
CA MET A 219 -2.38 -8.04 -2.87
C MET A 219 -2.87 -9.05 -1.82
N ALA A 220 -2.16 -9.18 -0.70
CA ALA A 220 -2.49 -10.10 0.36
C ALA A 220 -3.91 -9.87 0.87
N ALA A 221 -4.65 -10.97 0.96
CA ALA A 221 -5.99 -11.02 1.46
C ALA A 221 -6.08 -11.86 2.74
N GLU A 222 -6.46 -11.23 3.85
CA GLU A 222 -6.72 -11.90 5.13
C GLU A 222 -8.20 -12.21 5.28
N GLY A 223 -8.59 -13.44 5.62
CA GLY A 223 -9.99 -13.82 5.84
C GLY A 223 -10.25 -15.30 5.65
N ALA A 224 -11.48 -15.75 5.89
CA ALA A 224 -11.89 -17.12 5.55
C ALA A 224 -11.72 -17.34 4.04
N GLU A 225 -11.44 -18.56 3.58
CA GLU A 225 -11.14 -18.83 2.16
C GLU A 225 -12.28 -18.42 1.21
N ALA A 226 -13.53 -18.52 1.65
CA ALA A 226 -14.71 -18.05 0.92
C ALA A 226 -14.78 -16.51 0.75
N SER A 227 -13.88 -15.78 1.43
CA SER A 227 -13.81 -14.31 1.48
C SER A 227 -12.84 -13.69 0.51
N VAL A 228 -11.83 -14.48 0.15
CA VAL A 228 -10.67 -13.97 -0.54
C VAL A 228 -11.04 -13.86 -2.01
N PRO A 229 -10.89 -12.68 -2.64
CA PRO A 229 -11.18 -12.54 -4.05
C PRO A 229 -10.27 -13.47 -4.84
N ARG A 230 -10.88 -14.41 -5.56
CA ARG A 230 -10.15 -15.31 -6.44
C ARG A 230 -9.77 -14.55 -7.71
N ILE A 231 -8.51 -14.69 -8.12
CA ILE A 231 -7.96 -14.07 -9.33
C ILE A 231 -7.78 -15.17 -10.38
N GLU A 232 -8.59 -15.17 -11.43
CA GLU A 232 -8.52 -16.19 -12.48
C GLU A 232 -7.23 -16.03 -13.32
N GLU A 233 -6.90 -14.81 -13.72
CA GLU A 233 -5.66 -14.48 -14.44
C GLU A 233 -4.91 -13.33 -13.76
N LEU A 234 -3.69 -13.61 -13.28
CA LEU A 234 -2.77 -12.63 -12.73
C LEU A 234 -1.59 -12.41 -13.69
N THR A 235 -1.36 -11.16 -14.06
CA THR A 235 -0.11 -10.73 -14.72
C THR A 235 0.49 -9.56 -13.95
N ILE A 236 1.75 -9.68 -13.52
CA ILE A 236 2.53 -8.57 -12.96
C ILE A 236 3.72 -8.33 -13.88
N THR A 237 3.88 -7.11 -14.37
CA THR A 237 5.01 -6.71 -15.22
C THR A 237 5.76 -5.57 -14.56
N LEU A 238 7.06 -5.75 -14.36
CA LEU A 238 7.98 -4.72 -13.91
C LEU A 238 8.85 -4.27 -15.08
N ASP A 239 8.82 -2.99 -15.40
CA ASP A 239 9.78 -2.31 -16.27
C ASP A 239 10.84 -1.63 -15.42
N LEU A 240 12.06 -2.18 -15.48
CA LEU A 240 13.21 -1.78 -14.68
C LEU A 240 14.30 -1.10 -15.51
N ALA A 241 13.97 -0.65 -16.73
CA ALA A 241 14.95 -0.08 -17.66
C ALA A 241 15.66 1.15 -17.07
N GLN A 242 14.95 1.94 -16.27
CA GLN A 242 15.45 3.14 -15.62
C GLN A 242 15.69 2.94 -14.11
N ALA A 243 15.49 1.73 -13.59
CA ALA A 243 15.60 1.48 -12.15
C ALA A 243 17.05 1.48 -11.64
N GLY A 244 18.05 1.34 -12.53
CA GLY A 244 19.46 1.21 -12.16
C GLY A 244 19.79 -0.08 -11.38
N ALA A 245 18.87 -1.04 -11.33
CA ALA A 245 19.05 -2.29 -10.58
C ALA A 245 20.01 -3.24 -11.30
N LYS A 246 21.01 -3.73 -10.57
CA LYS A 246 21.94 -4.76 -11.03
C LYS A 246 21.42 -6.16 -10.77
N ASP A 247 20.83 -6.38 -9.59
CA ASP A 247 20.16 -7.62 -9.23
C ASP A 247 18.70 -7.36 -8.86
N VAL A 248 17.83 -8.30 -9.18
CA VAL A 248 16.39 -8.22 -8.92
C VAL A 248 15.91 -9.57 -8.44
N ARG A 249 15.22 -9.56 -7.30
CA ARG A 249 14.62 -10.77 -6.71
C ARG A 249 13.14 -10.53 -6.55
N VAL A 250 12.33 -11.45 -7.06
CA VAL A 250 10.87 -11.38 -6.96
C VAL A 250 10.36 -12.55 -6.15
N GLY A 251 9.25 -12.34 -5.44
CA GLY A 251 8.69 -13.39 -4.60
C GLY A 251 7.97 -14.49 -5.38
N MET A 252 7.40 -14.16 -6.53
CA MET A 252 6.67 -15.11 -7.37
C MET A 252 7.54 -15.65 -8.52
N ALA A 253 7.21 -16.84 -9.01
CA ALA A 253 7.84 -17.37 -10.22
C ALA A 253 7.53 -16.46 -11.42
N GLY A 254 8.57 -16.04 -12.14
CA GLY A 254 8.45 -15.14 -13.27
C GLY A 254 9.59 -15.31 -14.26
N GLN A 255 9.43 -14.71 -15.43
CA GLN A 255 10.43 -14.65 -16.48
C GLN A 255 11.06 -13.25 -16.51
N ARG A 256 12.38 -13.20 -16.75
CA ARG A 256 13.11 -11.94 -16.93
C ARG A 256 13.66 -11.89 -18.34
N ASP A 257 13.33 -10.82 -19.05
CA ASP A 257 13.86 -10.47 -20.37
C ASP A 257 14.49 -9.08 -20.30
N GLY A 258 15.83 -9.05 -20.22
CA GLY A 258 16.59 -7.82 -19.97
C GLY A 258 16.14 -7.09 -18.70
N HIS A 259 15.51 -5.93 -18.88
CA HIS A 259 15.00 -5.07 -17.81
C HIS A 259 13.53 -5.31 -17.48
N ARG A 260 12.86 -6.24 -18.17
CA ARG A 260 11.46 -6.57 -17.92
C ARG A 260 11.35 -7.86 -17.10
N VAL A 261 10.58 -7.82 -16.02
CA VAL A 261 10.21 -9.02 -15.26
C VAL A 261 8.71 -9.22 -15.39
N THR A 262 8.29 -10.42 -15.80
CA THR A 262 6.88 -10.77 -15.98
C THR A 262 6.54 -12.00 -15.15
N ILE A 263 5.53 -11.86 -14.29
CA ILE A 263 4.93 -12.92 -13.49
C ILE A 263 3.57 -13.20 -14.12
N ARG A 264 3.29 -14.49 -14.35
CA ARG A 264 1.97 -14.96 -14.75
C ARG A 264 1.55 -16.10 -13.84
N ALA A 265 0.33 -16.02 -13.35
CA ALA A 265 -0.27 -17.07 -12.57
C ALA A 265 -1.77 -17.13 -12.88
N TRP A 266 -2.34 -18.30 -12.68
CA TRP A 266 -3.77 -18.54 -12.86
C TRP A 266 -4.35 -19.03 -11.56
N ASP A 267 -5.62 -18.72 -11.36
CA ASP A 267 -6.40 -19.27 -10.26
C ASP A 267 -5.79 -18.98 -8.87
N VAL A 268 -5.37 -17.74 -8.67
CA VAL A 268 -4.60 -17.28 -7.52
C VAL A 268 -5.54 -16.87 -6.38
N LEU A 269 -5.26 -17.41 -5.19
CA LEU A 269 -5.71 -16.85 -3.92
C LEU A 269 -4.56 -16.01 -3.35
N PRO A 270 -4.65 -14.67 -3.37
CA PRO A 270 -3.53 -13.82 -3.01
C PRO A 270 -3.37 -13.77 -1.49
N ARG A 271 -2.73 -14.78 -0.89
CA ARG A 271 -2.57 -14.89 0.58
C ARG A 271 -1.40 -14.05 1.13
N ALA A 272 -0.55 -13.55 0.24
CA ALA A 272 0.61 -12.74 0.60
C ALA A 272 0.83 -11.67 -0.48
N ASP A 273 1.57 -10.62 -0.12
CA ASP A 273 1.88 -9.55 -1.04
C ASP A 273 2.92 -9.98 -2.08
N PHE A 274 2.84 -9.38 -3.25
CA PHE A 274 3.91 -9.50 -4.22
C PHE A 274 5.02 -8.52 -3.84
N ALA A 275 6.25 -9.01 -3.68
CA ALA A 275 7.42 -8.20 -3.41
C ALA A 275 8.50 -8.37 -4.49
N ALA A 276 9.16 -7.26 -4.82
CA ALA A 276 10.36 -7.22 -5.65
C ALA A 276 11.46 -6.45 -4.92
N GLU A 277 12.59 -7.11 -4.66
CA GLU A 277 13.81 -6.48 -4.17
C GLU A 277 14.70 -6.10 -5.34
N LEU A 278 15.16 -4.85 -5.35
CA LEU A 278 16.07 -4.30 -6.33
C LEU A 278 17.38 -3.95 -5.60
N PHE A 279 18.51 -4.39 -6.16
CA PHE A 279 19.83 -4.13 -5.63
C PHE A 279 20.69 -3.36 -6.63
N ASP A 280 21.37 -2.32 -6.16
CA ASP A 280 22.33 -1.52 -6.92
C ASP A 280 23.60 -1.23 -6.09
N ASP A 281 24.39 -0.20 -6.43
CA ASP A 281 25.61 0.17 -5.69
C ASP A 281 25.34 1.17 -4.55
N GLY A 282 24.08 1.54 -4.31
CA GLY A 282 23.70 2.70 -3.51
C GLY A 282 23.50 3.96 -4.36
N ALA A 283 23.05 5.03 -3.71
CA ALA A 283 22.86 6.34 -4.34
C ALA A 283 23.78 7.39 -3.69
N PRO A 284 25.07 7.43 -4.08
CA PRO A 284 26.04 8.37 -3.51
C PRO A 284 25.85 9.81 -4.00
N VAL A 285 25.12 10.01 -5.10
CA VAL A 285 24.84 11.32 -5.70
C VAL A 285 23.34 11.56 -5.74
N ALA A 286 22.94 12.81 -5.51
CA ALA A 286 21.54 13.21 -5.60
C ALA A 286 21.04 13.17 -7.05
N THR A 287 20.01 12.38 -7.33
CA THR A 287 19.30 12.43 -8.62
C THR A 287 18.18 13.45 -8.54
N ALA A 288 18.26 14.52 -9.33
CA ALA A 288 17.16 15.44 -9.52
C ALA A 288 16.19 14.91 -10.58
N TYR A 289 14.88 14.97 -10.29
CA TYR A 289 13.82 14.63 -11.23
C TYR A 289 13.24 15.92 -11.78
N ARG A 290 13.09 16.01 -13.10
CA ARG A 290 12.40 17.12 -13.77
C ARG A 290 11.09 16.59 -14.31
N ALA A 291 9.98 17.16 -13.87
CA ALA A 291 8.66 16.91 -14.41
C ALA A 291 8.25 18.11 -15.28
N PRO A 292 8.02 17.90 -16.59
CA PRO A 292 7.48 18.96 -17.43
C PRO A 292 6.16 19.47 -16.86
N HIS A 293 5.91 20.77 -16.93
CA HIS A 293 4.56 21.25 -16.67
C HIS A 293 3.62 20.69 -17.75
N ALA A 294 2.71 19.80 -17.35
CA ALA A 294 1.82 19.09 -18.25
C ALA A 294 0.37 19.24 -17.78
N LEU A 295 -0.50 19.67 -18.70
CA LEU A 295 -1.93 19.74 -18.44
C LEU A 295 -2.58 18.38 -18.69
N GLU A 296 -3.42 17.95 -17.75
CA GLU A 296 -4.37 16.87 -18.00
C GLU A 296 -5.62 17.42 -18.69
N LEU A 297 -5.53 17.64 -20.01
CA LEU A 297 -6.61 18.25 -20.80
C LEU A 297 -7.96 17.54 -20.65
N ASP A 298 -7.95 16.23 -20.41
CA ASP A 298 -9.16 15.43 -20.20
C ASP A 298 -9.94 15.82 -18.94
N THR A 299 -9.28 16.47 -17.97
CA THR A 299 -9.92 16.99 -16.75
C THR A 299 -10.50 18.40 -16.93
N ILE A 300 -10.17 19.07 -18.04
CA ILE A 300 -10.55 20.45 -18.34
C ILE A 300 -11.76 20.45 -19.28
N GLU A 301 -12.75 21.29 -18.99
CA GLU A 301 -13.92 21.51 -19.83
C GLU A 301 -13.51 21.95 -21.24
N HIS A 302 -14.17 21.39 -22.27
CA HIS A 302 -13.71 21.48 -23.66
C HIS A 302 -13.51 22.92 -24.15
N ASP A 303 -14.39 23.83 -23.74
CA ASP A 303 -14.37 25.26 -24.07
C ASP A 303 -13.16 26.00 -23.45
N ARG A 304 -12.63 25.53 -22.32
CA ARG A 304 -11.48 26.13 -21.63
C ARG A 304 -10.13 25.56 -22.03
N ARG A 305 -10.09 24.41 -22.72
CA ARG A 305 -8.83 23.71 -23.07
C ARG A 305 -7.86 24.59 -23.85
N ALA A 306 -8.35 25.34 -24.84
CA ALA A 306 -7.49 26.20 -25.67
C ALA A 306 -6.81 27.32 -24.85
N GLN A 307 -7.56 27.93 -23.93
CA GLN A 307 -7.03 28.94 -23.01
C GLN A 307 -6.02 28.32 -22.03
N ALA A 308 -6.37 27.19 -21.40
CA ALA A 308 -5.47 26.50 -20.48
C ALA A 308 -4.13 26.14 -21.15
N VAL A 309 -4.17 25.62 -22.39
CA VAL A 309 -2.95 25.33 -23.17
C VAL A 309 -2.12 26.59 -23.41
N ALA A 310 -2.76 27.74 -23.65
CA ALA A 310 -2.04 28.99 -23.85
C ALA A 310 -1.36 29.48 -22.55
N GLU A 311 -2.04 29.37 -21.42
CA GLU A 311 -1.51 29.74 -20.09
C GLU A 311 -0.35 28.83 -19.68
N ALA A 312 -0.48 27.52 -19.87
CA ALA A 312 0.54 26.53 -19.50
C ALA A 312 1.85 26.62 -20.30
N ARG A 313 1.86 27.26 -21.48
CA ARG A 313 3.09 27.42 -22.28
C ARG A 313 4.15 28.29 -21.61
N GLY A 314 3.74 29.16 -20.68
CA GLY A 314 4.66 30.01 -19.91
C GLY A 314 5.07 29.41 -18.56
N GLU A 315 4.48 28.29 -18.16
CA GLU A 315 4.73 27.68 -16.86
C GLU A 315 6.07 26.95 -16.83
N THR A 316 6.73 27.02 -15.68
CA THR A 316 8.04 26.39 -15.48
C THR A 316 7.86 24.92 -15.08
N ASP A 317 8.79 24.08 -15.52
CA ASP A 317 8.86 22.70 -15.09
C ASP A 317 9.17 22.58 -13.59
N TYR A 318 8.71 21.48 -13.01
CA TYR A 318 8.95 21.17 -11.62
C TYR A 318 10.24 20.36 -11.48
N VAL A 319 11.04 20.68 -10.46
CA VAL A 319 12.23 19.91 -10.11
C VAL A 319 12.08 19.36 -8.70
N MET A 320 12.29 18.06 -8.55
CA MET A 320 12.33 17.39 -7.26
C MET A 320 13.74 16.88 -6.99
N LEU A 321 14.33 17.28 -5.85
CA LEU A 321 15.62 16.77 -5.39
C LEU A 321 15.42 16.05 -4.05
N PRO A 322 15.36 14.72 -4.01
CA PRO A 322 15.28 13.98 -2.76
C PRO A 322 16.62 14.11 -2.02
N VAL A 323 16.60 14.81 -0.88
CA VAL A 323 17.77 14.94 0.01
C VAL A 323 17.79 13.76 0.97
N ARG A 324 18.95 13.11 1.12
CA ARG A 324 19.14 11.89 1.89
C ARG A 324 20.22 12.09 2.96
N PRO A 325 20.10 11.46 4.12
CA PRO A 325 21.13 11.53 5.17
C PRO A 325 22.52 11.14 4.66
N ALA A 326 22.60 10.08 3.84
CA ALA A 326 23.86 9.63 3.23
C ALA A 326 24.58 10.70 2.37
N MET A 327 23.86 11.72 1.91
CA MET A 327 24.41 12.84 1.13
C MET A 327 24.82 14.03 1.99
N ALA A 328 24.28 14.15 3.21
CA ALA A 328 24.60 15.22 4.14
C ALA A 328 25.88 14.96 4.95
N GLY A 329 26.46 13.76 4.84
CA GLY A 329 27.47 13.26 5.77
C GLY A 329 26.84 12.91 7.12
N GLU A 330 27.40 11.94 7.84
CA GLU A 330 27.00 11.74 9.22
C GLU A 330 27.43 12.96 10.03
N PRO A 331 26.53 13.60 10.80
CA PRO A 331 26.93 14.66 11.71
C PRO A 331 28.03 14.14 12.64
N ALA A 332 29.11 14.91 12.79
CA ALA A 332 30.22 14.53 13.65
C ALA A 332 29.80 14.60 15.13
N GLY A 333 30.08 13.53 15.88
CA GLY A 333 29.72 13.38 17.30
C GLY A 333 28.52 12.46 17.52
N GLY A 334 28.24 12.13 18.77
CA GLY A 334 27.05 11.35 19.12
C GLY A 334 25.80 12.19 19.33
N LEU A 335 24.68 11.51 19.43
CA LEU A 335 23.36 12.09 19.61
C LEU A 335 23.09 12.40 21.09
N ASP A 336 22.53 13.59 21.37
CA ASP A 336 22.03 13.98 22.68
C ASP A 336 20.52 13.71 22.77
N LEU A 337 20.12 12.63 23.44
CA LEU A 337 18.73 12.21 23.56
C LEU A 337 18.13 12.57 24.92
N ALA A 338 17.05 13.37 24.94
CA ALA A 338 16.22 13.53 26.12
C ALA A 338 14.91 12.74 25.95
N ILE A 339 14.71 11.72 26.78
CA ILE A 339 13.50 10.89 26.80
C ILE A 339 12.65 11.31 28.00
N VAL A 340 11.41 11.70 27.76
CA VAL A 340 10.45 12.06 28.82
C VAL A 340 9.29 11.07 28.81
N LEU A 341 9.10 10.38 29.93
CA LEU A 341 8.07 9.37 30.14
C LEU A 341 6.93 9.96 30.96
N ASP A 342 5.71 9.93 30.44
CA ASP A 342 4.52 10.32 31.19
C ASP A 342 4.21 9.26 32.26
N THR A 343 4.35 9.64 33.52
CA THR A 343 4.04 8.84 34.70
C THR A 343 2.84 9.40 35.47
N SER A 344 2.00 10.20 34.81
CA SER A 344 0.77 10.73 35.40
C SER A 344 -0.21 9.61 35.75
N ALA A 345 -1.16 9.91 36.63
CA ALA A 345 -2.17 8.94 37.07
C ALA A 345 -3.10 8.46 35.94
N ALA A 346 -3.09 9.13 34.77
CA ALA A 346 -3.85 8.72 33.60
C ALA A 346 -3.12 7.66 32.76
N THR A 347 -1.82 7.45 32.97
CA THR A 347 -1.04 6.43 32.27
C THR A 347 -1.32 5.06 32.88
N ASP A 348 -1.95 4.17 32.11
CA ASP A 348 -2.18 2.80 32.55
C ASP A 348 -0.89 1.96 32.57
N ALA A 349 -0.96 0.79 33.23
CA ALA A 349 0.19 -0.10 33.38
C ALA A 349 0.75 -0.64 32.05
N SER A 350 -0.09 -0.76 31.02
CA SER A 350 0.31 -1.26 29.71
C SER A 350 1.06 -0.19 28.91
N ALA A 351 0.58 1.05 28.93
CA ALA A 351 1.24 2.21 28.35
C ALA A 351 2.59 2.46 29.02
N LEU A 352 2.66 2.36 30.35
CA LEU A 352 3.92 2.51 31.10
C LEU A 352 4.91 1.38 30.77
N ALA A 353 4.44 0.14 30.61
CA ALA A 353 5.27 -0.98 30.18
C ALA A 353 5.81 -0.79 28.76
N ALA A 354 4.98 -0.32 27.82
CA ALA A 354 5.40 -0.01 26.46
C ALA A 354 6.41 1.14 26.41
N ALA A 355 6.19 2.21 27.18
CA ALA A 355 7.11 3.33 27.31
C ALA A 355 8.47 2.91 27.86
N ARG A 356 8.48 2.03 28.88
CA ARG A 356 9.71 1.45 29.44
C ARG A 356 10.43 0.56 28.44
N ALA A 357 9.72 -0.30 27.71
CA ALA A 357 10.30 -1.18 26.70
C ALA A 357 10.92 -0.38 25.56
N THR A 358 10.22 0.64 25.06
CA THR A 358 10.69 1.53 24.00
C THR A 358 11.93 2.31 24.44
N THR A 359 11.89 2.90 25.64
CA THR A 359 13.04 3.59 26.24
C THR A 359 14.25 2.66 26.37
N GLY A 360 14.05 1.45 26.90
CA GLY A 360 15.11 0.46 27.02
C GLY A 360 15.70 0.06 25.67
N ALA A 361 14.87 -0.09 24.64
CA ALA A 361 15.32 -0.39 23.29
C ALA A 361 16.14 0.76 22.69
N LEU A 362 15.70 2.01 22.84
CA LEU A 362 16.44 3.18 22.37
C LEU A 362 17.81 3.27 23.03
N LEU A 363 17.86 3.20 24.37
CA LEU A 363 19.12 3.26 25.12
C LEU A 363 20.09 2.14 24.74
N ALA A 364 19.59 0.94 24.41
CA ALA A 364 20.42 -0.20 24.02
C ALA A 364 21.02 -0.10 22.61
N HIS A 365 20.58 0.87 21.79
CA HIS A 365 21.09 1.11 20.44
C HIS A 365 21.89 2.42 20.32
N LEU A 366 22.09 3.13 21.44
CA LEU A 366 22.97 4.30 21.46
C LEU A 366 24.42 3.88 21.21
N GLY A 367 25.11 4.65 20.37
CA GLY A 367 26.53 4.53 20.10
C GLY A 367 27.39 5.00 21.28
N PRO A 368 28.71 4.75 21.22
CA PRO A 368 29.64 5.10 22.31
C PRO A 368 29.76 6.61 22.56
N ASP A 369 29.47 7.44 21.56
CA ASP A 369 29.54 8.90 21.67
C ASP A 369 28.17 9.53 22.01
N ASP A 370 27.11 8.74 22.04
CA ASP A 370 25.75 9.22 22.31
C ASP A 370 25.53 9.44 23.82
N ARG A 371 24.72 10.44 24.16
CA ARG A 371 24.34 10.75 25.54
C ARG A 371 22.84 10.72 25.67
N ALA A 372 22.34 10.18 26.77
CA ALA A 372 20.90 10.18 27.04
C ALA A 372 20.56 10.64 28.45
N ALA A 373 19.43 11.33 28.57
CA ALA A 373 18.78 11.65 29.83
C ALA A 373 17.34 11.14 29.80
N VAL A 374 16.95 10.37 30.81
CA VAL A 374 15.58 9.85 30.95
C VAL A 374 14.90 10.52 32.12
N TRP A 375 13.72 11.07 31.88
CA TRP A 375 12.91 11.78 32.85
C TRP A 375 11.53 11.16 32.97
N ALA A 376 11.01 11.04 34.17
CA ALA A 376 9.61 10.77 34.46
C ALA A 376 8.88 12.11 34.65
N SER A 377 7.71 12.25 34.06
CA SER A 377 6.89 13.45 34.10
C SER A 377 5.53 13.12 34.69
N ASP A 378 5.20 13.74 35.81
CA ASP A 378 3.83 13.79 36.36
C ASP A 378 3.39 15.26 36.48
N ALA A 379 3.03 15.74 37.67
CA ALA A 379 2.96 17.16 37.97
C ALA A 379 4.36 17.84 38.03
N THR A 380 5.43 17.04 38.01
CA THR A 380 6.84 17.44 38.11
C THR A 380 7.70 16.60 37.17
N LEU A 381 8.85 17.14 36.76
CA LEU A 381 9.86 16.40 35.99
C LEU A 381 10.92 15.82 36.95
N ARG A 382 11.17 14.51 36.90
CA ARG A 382 12.12 13.82 37.78
C ARG A 382 13.07 12.96 36.96
N PRO A 383 14.40 12.98 37.19
CA PRO A 383 15.32 12.11 36.48
C PRO A 383 15.08 10.66 36.91
N VAL A 384 15.07 9.72 35.95
CA VAL A 384 14.87 8.28 36.22
C VAL A 384 16.16 7.59 36.69
N ALA A 385 17.32 8.19 36.40
CA ALA A 385 18.61 7.79 36.96
C ALA A 385 19.40 9.05 37.37
N GLU A 386 20.00 9.03 38.56
CA GLU A 386 21.01 10.02 38.92
C GLU A 386 22.35 9.62 38.26
N ARG A 387 22.98 10.59 37.59
CA ARG A 387 24.26 10.52 36.87
C ARG A 387 25.11 9.28 37.15
N SER A 388 25.25 8.40 36.15
CA SER A 388 26.50 7.63 35.98
C SER A 388 27.44 8.53 35.17
N GLY A 389 28.55 8.95 35.79
CA GLY A 389 29.54 9.83 35.17
C GLY A 389 30.39 9.16 34.11
#